data_AF-A0A8I1XGP0-F1
#
_entry.id   AF-A0A8I1XGP0-F1
#
_cell.length_a   1.000
_cell.length_b   1.000
_cell.length_c   1.000
_cell.angle_alpha   90.00
_cell.angle_beta   90.00
_cell.angle_gamma   90.00
#
_symmetry.space_group_name_H-M   'P 1'
#
loop_
_entity.id
_entity.type
_entity.pdbx_description
1 polymer ?
#
loop_
_entity_poly.entity_id
_entity_poly.type
_entity_poly.pdbx_seq_one_letter_code
_entity_poly.pdbx_strand_id
1 'polypeptide(L)'
;MFNHLVTNVAPTESANIRSLEARLRSGALALESARRGLQALSELKMQRRMSPPDIEAHENQLVSSLGQAAAMNYVVCEKMIDYKLEQEMGSVLTDSSDFARFNIQAIRLQQPESWHAIRAHLLDVIAALEEVCRRIKSPMTNRAPSDHLKSHLPIIRITMGSCYTRMQTIRGVLYEIYARRLSD
;
A
#
# COMPACT_ATOMS: atom_id res chain seq x y z
N MET A 1 -30.23 -10.49 -38.41
CA MET A 1 -29.95 -11.92 -38.18
C MET A 1 -28.44 -12.02 -37.90
N PHE A 2 -28.01 -11.65 -36.68
CA PHE A 2 -27.71 -12.49 -35.51
C PHE A 2 -26.46 -13.39 -35.63
N ASN A 3 -25.48 -13.12 -34.75
CA ASN A 3 -24.32 -13.92 -34.28
C ASN A 3 -23.16 -14.17 -35.28
N HIS A 4 -21.88 -13.92 -34.98
CA HIS A 4 -21.15 -14.18 -33.74
C HIS A 4 -20.09 -13.10 -33.43
N LEU A 5 -20.30 -12.34 -32.35
CA LEU A 5 -19.23 -11.72 -31.58
C LEU A 5 -19.11 -12.54 -30.29
N VAL A 6 -18.26 -13.56 -30.32
CA VAL A 6 -17.81 -14.21 -29.08
C VAL A 6 -16.73 -13.30 -28.51
N THR A 7 -17.13 -12.51 -27.52
CA THR A 7 -16.32 -11.64 -26.68
C THR A 7 -15.32 -12.47 -25.86
N ASN A 8 -14.09 -12.61 -26.38
CA ASN A 8 -12.92 -12.95 -25.56
C ASN A 8 -12.42 -11.70 -24.82
N VAL A 9 -13.20 -11.19 -23.86
CA VAL A 9 -12.81 -10.04 -23.01
C VAL A 9 -12.07 -10.48 -21.72
N ALA A 10 -12.05 -11.77 -21.41
CA ALA A 10 -11.42 -12.32 -20.20
C ALA A 10 -9.86 -12.32 -20.09
N PRO A 11 -9.02 -12.23 -21.15
CA PRO A 11 -7.57 -12.38 -20.98
C PRO A 11 -6.88 -11.15 -20.38
N THR A 12 -7.34 -9.95 -20.72
CA THR A 12 -6.63 -8.70 -20.41
C THR A 12 -6.81 -8.27 -18.95
N GLU A 13 -8.00 -8.47 -18.40
CA GLU A 13 -8.32 -8.09 -17.02
C GLU A 13 -7.70 -9.03 -15.99
N SER A 14 -7.74 -10.34 -16.24
CA SER A 14 -7.06 -11.34 -15.39
C SER A 14 -5.53 -11.23 -15.43
N ALA A 15 -4.97 -10.72 -16.53
CA ALA A 15 -3.56 -10.37 -16.62
C ALA A 15 -3.23 -9.11 -15.78
N ASN A 16 -4.14 -8.13 -15.74
CA ASN A 16 -3.98 -6.91 -14.94
C ASN A 16 -4.01 -7.19 -13.44
N ILE A 17 -4.94 -8.02 -12.93
CA ILE A 17 -4.97 -8.40 -11.50
C ILE A 17 -3.70 -9.14 -11.09
N ARG A 18 -3.31 -10.19 -11.83
CA ARG A 18 -2.10 -10.96 -11.51
C ARG A 18 -0.84 -10.11 -11.53
N SER A 19 -0.77 -9.14 -12.45
CA SER A 19 0.29 -8.14 -12.49
C SER A 19 0.29 -7.27 -11.23
N LEU A 20 -0.86 -6.77 -10.79
CA LEU A 20 -0.98 -5.99 -9.55
C LEU A 20 -0.60 -6.82 -8.32
N GLU A 21 -1.04 -8.07 -8.20
CA GLU A 21 -0.65 -8.96 -7.11
C GLU A 21 0.86 -9.23 -7.08
N ALA A 22 1.47 -9.52 -8.23
CA ALA A 22 2.90 -9.72 -8.33
C ALA A 22 3.67 -8.47 -7.89
N ARG A 23 3.17 -7.29 -8.25
CA ARG A 23 3.74 -6.01 -7.81
C ARG A 23 3.56 -5.76 -6.32
N LEU A 24 2.44 -6.15 -5.70
CA LEU A 24 2.26 -6.08 -4.25
C LEU A 24 3.26 -6.99 -3.51
N ARG A 25 3.46 -8.22 -4.00
CA ARG A 25 4.45 -9.15 -3.44
C ARG A 25 5.87 -8.59 -3.55
N SER A 26 6.23 -8.07 -4.74
CA SER A 26 7.53 -7.43 -4.96
C SER A 26 7.71 -6.19 -4.07
N GLY A 27 6.67 -5.36 -3.94
CA GLY A 27 6.66 -4.20 -3.05
C GLY A 27 6.87 -4.57 -1.59
N ALA A 28 6.20 -5.61 -1.10
CA ALA A 28 6.38 -6.13 0.25
C ALA A 28 7.83 -6.60 0.51
N LEU A 29 8.43 -7.31 -0.44
CA LEU A 29 9.84 -7.72 -0.36
C LEU A 29 10.79 -6.51 -0.35
N ALA A 30 10.50 -5.47 -1.13
CA ALA A 30 11.28 -4.24 -1.16
C ALA A 30 11.21 -3.48 0.17
N LEU A 31 10.01 -3.38 0.76
CA LEU A 31 9.81 -2.80 2.09
C LEU A 31 10.59 -3.57 3.16
N GLU A 32 10.49 -4.90 3.15
CA GLU A 32 11.21 -5.75 4.09
C GLU A 32 12.74 -5.61 3.92
N SER A 33 13.23 -5.62 2.68
CA SER A 33 14.66 -5.44 2.39
C SER A 33 15.19 -4.11 2.91
N ALA A 34 14.47 -3.00 2.66
CA ALA A 34 14.87 -1.69 3.15
C ALA A 34 14.87 -1.62 4.70
N ARG A 35 13.89 -2.24 5.37
CA ARG A 35 13.86 -2.33 6.84
C ARG A 35 15.01 -3.16 7.40
N ARG A 36 15.31 -4.31 6.80
CA ARG A 36 16.48 -5.13 7.18
C ARG A 36 17.78 -4.36 6.98
N GLY A 37 17.89 -3.58 5.90
CA GLY A 37 19.02 -2.68 5.68
C GLY A 37 19.18 -1.66 6.81
N LEU A 38 18.09 -1.01 7.26
CA LEU A 38 18.12 -0.06 8.38
C LEU A 38 18.49 -0.74 9.71
N GLN A 39 18.05 -1.98 9.93
CA GLN A 39 18.45 -2.77 11.10
C GLN A 39 19.94 -3.09 11.06
N ALA A 40 20.43 -3.64 9.95
CA ALA A 40 21.86 -3.93 9.77
C ALA A 40 22.73 -2.68 9.93
N LEU A 41 22.29 -1.54 9.41
CA LEU A 41 23.01 -0.27 9.58
C LEU A 41 23.06 0.16 11.06
N SER A 42 21.97 -0.03 11.80
CA SER A 42 21.91 0.24 13.24
C SER A 42 22.91 -0.64 14.01
N GLU A 43 23.02 -1.92 13.66
CA GLU A 43 23.99 -2.85 14.25
C GLU A 43 25.44 -2.45 13.96
N LEU A 44 25.75 -2.09 12.71
CA LEU A 44 27.07 -1.60 12.31
C LEU A 44 27.47 -0.34 13.08
N LYS A 45 26.53 0.58 13.29
CA LYS A 45 26.73 1.76 14.14
C LYS A 45 27.03 1.36 15.58
N MET A 46 26.23 0.49 16.18
CA MET A 46 26.41 0.05 17.57
C MET A 46 27.77 -0.61 17.79
N GLN A 47 28.21 -1.43 16.83
CA GLN A 47 29.52 -2.09 16.85
C GLN A 47 30.69 -1.16 16.47
N ARG A 48 30.42 0.11 16.14
CA ARG A 48 31.41 1.10 15.66
C ARG A 48 32.22 0.61 14.45
N ARG A 49 31.60 -0.19 13.57
CA ARG A 49 32.24 -0.81 12.39
C ARG A 49 32.14 0.05 11.13
N MET A 50 31.55 1.22 11.22
CA MET A 50 31.36 2.14 10.11
C MET A 50 31.50 3.58 10.60
N SER A 51 32.08 4.45 9.77
CA SER A 51 32.28 5.85 10.12
C SER A 51 30.95 6.60 10.15
N PRO A 52 30.82 7.69 10.94
CA PRO A 52 29.58 8.47 10.97
C PRO A 52 29.12 9.01 9.59
N PRO A 53 30.02 9.53 8.72
CA PRO A 53 29.63 9.92 7.35
C PRO A 53 29.07 8.77 6.51
N ASP A 54 29.65 7.58 6.64
CA ASP A 54 29.17 6.40 5.90
C ASP A 54 27.80 5.95 6.42
N ILE A 55 27.59 5.94 7.75
CA ILE A 55 26.28 5.66 8.34
C ILE A 55 25.23 6.63 7.81
N GLU A 56 25.55 7.93 7.77
CA GLU A 56 24.66 8.97 7.28
C GLU A 56 24.27 8.76 5.80
N ALA A 57 25.24 8.47 4.93
CA ALA A 57 24.98 8.22 3.52
C ALA A 57 24.07 7.00 3.31
N HIS A 58 24.36 5.90 3.99
CA HIS A 58 23.56 4.67 3.88
C HIS A 58 22.17 4.84 4.50
N GLU A 59 22.04 5.54 5.62
CA GLU A 59 20.74 5.83 6.23
C GLU A 59 19.89 6.66 5.26
N ASN A 60 20.45 7.72 4.67
CA ASN A 60 19.73 8.56 3.72
C ASN A 60 19.22 7.75 2.51
N GLN A 61 20.06 6.87 1.97
CA GLN A 61 19.69 6.00 0.85
C GLN A 61 18.57 5.02 1.25
N LEU A 62 18.73 4.33 2.38
CA LEU A 62 17.76 3.33 2.85
C LEU A 62 16.41 3.96 3.21
N VAL A 63 16.41 5.13 3.85
CA VAL A 63 15.20 5.89 4.16
C VAL A 63 14.49 6.33 2.88
N SER A 64 15.23 6.81 1.88
CA SER A 64 14.69 7.15 0.57
C SER A 64 14.07 5.94 -0.14
N SER A 65 14.79 4.82 -0.20
CA SER A 65 14.30 3.56 -0.79
C SER A 65 13.06 3.03 -0.08
N LEU A 66 13.01 3.11 1.26
CA LEU A 66 11.83 2.71 2.04
C LEU A 66 10.61 3.58 1.69
N GLY A 67 10.80 4.91 1.63
CA GLY A 67 9.74 5.84 1.25
C GLY A 67 9.22 5.60 -0.17
N GLN A 68 10.12 5.39 -1.13
CA GLN A 68 9.76 5.11 -2.52
C GLN A 68 9.02 3.78 -2.65
N ALA A 69 9.50 2.73 -2.00
CA ALA A 69 8.84 1.42 -1.99
C ALA A 69 7.44 1.53 -1.38
N ALA A 70 7.28 2.25 -0.27
CA ALA A 70 5.98 2.48 0.36
C ALA A 70 5.01 3.24 -0.55
N ALA A 71 5.46 4.32 -1.19
CA ALA A 71 4.64 5.10 -2.11
C ALA A 71 4.22 4.27 -3.34
N MET A 72 5.13 3.50 -3.93
CA MET A 72 4.82 2.62 -5.04
C MET A 72 3.82 1.53 -4.63
N ASN A 73 3.99 0.93 -3.46
CA ASN A 73 3.11 -0.13 -2.97
C ASN A 73 1.71 0.42 -2.63
N TYR A 74 1.61 1.66 -2.12
CA TYR A 74 0.34 2.38 -1.96
C TYR A 74 -0.40 2.50 -3.29
N VAL A 75 0.26 2.98 -4.35
CA VAL A 75 -0.36 3.15 -5.68
C VAL A 75 -0.90 1.82 -6.23
N VAL A 76 -0.21 0.71 -5.95
CA VAL A 76 -0.70 -0.62 -6.34
C VAL A 76 -1.91 -1.03 -5.50
N CYS A 77 -1.90 -0.78 -4.19
CA CYS A 77 -3.06 -1.03 -3.32
C CYS A 77 -4.28 -0.23 -3.79
N GLU A 78 -4.09 1.06 -4.09
CA GLU A 78 -5.13 1.93 -4.62
C GLU A 78 -5.74 1.37 -5.90
N LYS A 79 -4.91 1.01 -6.88
CA LYS A 79 -5.37 0.40 -8.14
C LYS A 79 -6.10 -0.91 -7.93
N MET A 80 -5.67 -1.73 -6.97
CA MET A 80 -6.35 -2.98 -6.64
C MET A 80 -7.73 -2.72 -6.02
N ILE A 81 -7.83 -1.74 -5.11
CA ILE A 81 -9.09 -1.35 -4.50
C ILE A 81 -10.06 -0.83 -5.55
N ASP A 82 -9.61 0.10 -6.38
CA ASP A 82 -10.43 0.72 -7.43
C ASP A 82 -10.90 -0.35 -8.44
N TYR A 83 -10.00 -1.26 -8.85
CA TYR A 83 -10.36 -2.40 -9.69
C TYR A 83 -11.45 -3.27 -9.05
N LYS A 84 -11.30 -3.68 -7.79
CA LYS A 84 -12.27 -4.54 -7.11
C LYS A 84 -13.63 -3.84 -6.92
N LEU A 85 -13.62 -2.53 -6.64
CA LEU A 85 -14.84 -1.75 -6.49
C LEU A 85 -15.59 -1.61 -7.82
N GLU A 86 -14.89 -1.22 -8.89
CA GLU A 86 -15.52 -0.95 -10.18
C GLU A 86 -15.91 -2.24 -10.89
N GLN A 87 -14.99 -3.20 -11.00
CA GLN A 87 -15.15 -4.38 -11.85
C GLN A 87 -15.83 -5.52 -11.13
N GLU A 88 -15.48 -5.78 -9.86
CA GLU A 88 -16.07 -6.91 -9.13
C GLU A 88 -17.37 -6.55 -8.41
N MET A 89 -17.58 -5.27 -8.08
CA MET A 89 -18.77 -4.83 -7.32
C MET A 89 -19.70 -3.88 -8.08
N GLY A 90 -19.31 -3.46 -9.30
CA GLY A 90 -20.10 -2.54 -10.12
C GLY A 90 -20.30 -1.17 -9.48
N SER A 91 -19.47 -0.82 -8.49
CA SER A 91 -19.56 0.44 -7.75
C SER A 91 -18.49 1.40 -8.23
N VAL A 92 -18.90 2.57 -8.72
CA VAL A 92 -18.01 3.72 -8.84
C VAL A 92 -18.00 4.41 -7.48
N LEU A 93 -16.83 4.65 -6.90
CA LEU A 93 -16.71 5.48 -5.69
C LEU A 93 -17.10 6.92 -6.05
N THR A 94 -18.39 7.26 -5.97
CA THR A 94 -18.86 8.65 -6.04
C THR A 94 -18.91 9.21 -4.62
N ASP A 95 -18.02 10.17 -4.35
CA ASP A 95 -17.90 11.04 -3.17
C ASP A 95 -18.58 10.62 -1.86
N SER A 96 -17.73 10.14 -0.94
CA SER A 96 -17.68 10.20 0.55
C SER A 96 -18.92 10.39 1.45
N SER A 97 -20.14 10.47 0.95
CA SER A 97 -21.34 10.78 1.75
C SER A 97 -22.52 9.84 1.51
N ASP A 98 -22.56 9.16 0.36
CA ASP A 98 -23.51 8.07 0.13
C ASP A 98 -22.85 6.75 0.49
N PHE A 99 -23.45 6.01 1.43
CA PHE A 99 -23.12 4.60 1.65
C PHE A 99 -23.13 3.91 0.30
N ALA A 100 -21.95 3.54 -0.22
CA ALA A 100 -21.82 2.91 -1.53
C ALA A 100 -22.81 1.75 -1.60
N ARG A 101 -23.85 1.89 -2.42
CA ARG A 101 -24.85 0.83 -2.62
C ARG A 101 -24.18 -0.25 -3.46
N PHE A 102 -23.52 -1.19 -2.80
CA PHE A 102 -22.95 -2.34 -3.46
C PHE A 102 -24.07 -3.20 -4.06
N ASN A 103 -23.81 -3.74 -5.25
CA ASN A 103 -24.68 -4.77 -5.79
C ASN A 103 -24.71 -5.97 -4.83
N ILE A 104 -25.91 -6.34 -4.36
CA ILE A 104 -26.10 -7.38 -3.33
C ILE A 104 -25.60 -8.76 -3.80
N GLN A 105 -25.73 -9.08 -5.09
CA GLN A 105 -25.20 -10.35 -5.58
C GLN A 105 -23.69 -10.31 -5.71
N ALA A 106 -23.13 -9.16 -6.10
CA ALA A 106 -21.69 -8.98 -6.20
C ALA A 106 -21.00 -9.06 -4.83
N ILE A 107 -21.55 -8.41 -3.80
CA ILE A 107 -20.98 -8.46 -2.43
C ILE A 107 -20.98 -9.87 -1.84
N ARG A 108 -21.98 -10.71 -2.18
CA ARG A 108 -22.03 -12.11 -1.75
C ARG A 108 -20.92 -12.97 -2.35
N LEU A 109 -20.46 -12.65 -3.56
CA LEU A 109 -19.38 -13.35 -4.23
C LEU A 109 -18.00 -12.96 -3.70
N GLN A 110 -17.90 -11.89 -2.91
CA GLN A 110 -16.64 -11.40 -2.37
C GLN A 110 -16.10 -12.31 -1.26
N GLN A 111 -14.79 -12.51 -1.28
CA GLN A 111 -14.03 -13.20 -0.24
C GLN A 111 -13.38 -12.16 0.70
N PRO A 112 -13.77 -12.09 2.00
CA PRO A 112 -13.19 -11.17 2.98
C PRO A 112 -11.67 -11.23 3.04
N GLU A 113 -11.09 -12.41 2.86
CA GLU A 113 -9.65 -12.67 2.94
C GLU A 113 -8.89 -11.85 1.90
N SER A 114 -9.45 -11.66 0.71
CA SER A 114 -8.85 -10.82 -0.34
C SER A 114 -8.79 -9.35 0.07
N TRP A 115 -9.80 -8.86 0.78
CA TRP A 115 -9.85 -7.49 1.30
C TRP A 115 -8.95 -7.31 2.52
N HIS A 116 -8.87 -8.32 3.40
CA HIS A 116 -7.92 -8.34 4.51
C HIS A 116 -6.48 -8.32 4.03
N ALA A 117 -6.16 -9.02 2.93
CA ALA A 117 -4.82 -8.99 2.34
C ALA A 117 -4.43 -7.58 1.87
N ILE A 118 -5.33 -6.87 1.17
CA ILE A 118 -5.09 -5.48 0.76
C ILE A 118 -4.93 -4.57 1.98
N ARG A 119 -5.77 -4.75 3.01
CA ARG A 119 -5.65 -4.01 4.27
C ARG A 119 -4.29 -4.24 4.94
N ALA A 120 -3.78 -5.47 4.94
CA ALA A 120 -2.47 -5.78 5.49
C ALA A 120 -1.35 -5.06 4.73
N HIS A 121 -1.43 -5.01 3.39
CA HIS A 121 -0.47 -4.23 2.59
C HIS A 121 -0.53 -2.73 2.88
N LEU A 122 -1.72 -2.14 3.07
CA LEU A 122 -1.85 -0.73 3.46
C LEU A 122 -1.25 -0.46 4.85
N LEU A 123 -1.47 -1.35 5.82
CA LEU A 123 -0.85 -1.24 7.14
C LEU A 123 0.68 -1.29 7.04
N ASP A 124 1.20 -2.17 6.19
CA ASP A 124 2.64 -2.29 5.95
C ASP A 124 3.24 -1.01 5.33
N VAL A 125 2.52 -0.40 4.39
CA VAL A 125 2.86 0.91 3.82
C VAL A 125 2.87 2.00 4.90
N ILE A 126 1.83 2.07 5.74
CA ILE A 126 1.76 3.08 6.81
C ILE A 126 2.95 2.93 7.76
N ALA A 127 3.24 1.71 8.22
CA ALA A 127 4.38 1.44 9.09
C ALA A 127 5.71 1.85 8.46
N ALA A 128 5.88 1.64 7.14
CA ALA A 128 7.06 2.10 6.41
C ALA A 128 7.15 3.64 6.34
N LEU A 129 6.04 4.34 6.06
CA LEU A 129 6.00 5.80 6.01
C LEU A 129 6.24 6.44 7.38
N GLU A 130 5.74 5.81 8.46
CA GLU A 130 6.02 6.20 9.84
C GLU A 130 7.50 6.02 10.21
N GLU A 131 8.13 4.92 9.77
CA GLU A 131 9.58 4.71 9.91
C GLU A 131 10.37 5.81 9.23
N VAL A 132 10.03 6.15 7.98
CA VAL A 132 10.66 7.25 7.25
C VAL A 132 10.52 8.56 8.02
N CYS A 133 9.30 8.90 8.46
CA CYS A 133 9.04 10.11 9.24
C CYS A 133 9.87 10.13 10.54
N ARG A 134 9.99 9.00 11.23
CA ARG A 134 10.77 8.90 12.47
C ARG A 134 12.27 9.04 12.22
N ARG A 135 12.80 8.46 11.16
CA ARG A 135 14.23 8.58 10.78
C ARG A 135 14.60 9.99 10.34
N ILE A 136 13.69 10.68 9.65
CA ILE A 136 13.87 12.10 9.33
C ILE A 136 13.84 12.97 10.59
N LYS A 137 13.06 12.61 11.62
CA LYS A 137 13.05 13.36 12.89
C LYS A 137 14.21 13.02 13.81
N SER A 138 14.67 11.78 13.78
CA SER A 138 15.73 11.24 14.63
C SER A 138 16.65 10.36 13.79
N PRO A 139 17.60 10.97 13.05
CA PRO A 139 18.59 10.21 12.30
C PRO A 139 19.47 9.37 13.23
N MET A 140 20.10 8.33 12.69
CA MET A 140 21.05 7.50 13.42
C MET A 140 22.28 8.32 13.87
N THR A 141 22.64 9.37 13.16
CA THR A 141 23.70 10.27 13.59
C THR A 141 23.10 11.55 14.19
N ASN A 142 23.82 12.23 15.08
CA ASN A 142 23.38 13.53 15.62
C ASN A 142 23.47 14.67 14.58
N ARG A 143 23.66 14.35 13.30
CA ARG A 143 23.69 15.31 12.21
C ARG A 143 22.29 15.58 11.70
N ALA A 144 22.10 16.78 11.17
CA ALA A 144 20.82 17.15 10.58
C ALA A 144 20.48 16.18 9.43
N PRO A 145 19.22 15.73 9.33
CA PRO A 145 18.78 14.93 8.19
C PRO A 145 18.96 15.72 6.90
N SER A 146 19.23 15.03 5.79
CA SER A 146 19.35 15.65 4.47
C SER A 146 18.11 16.48 4.14
N ASP A 147 18.32 17.72 3.66
CA ASP A 147 17.23 18.61 3.26
C ASP A 147 16.38 18.02 2.13
N HIS A 148 16.98 17.14 1.32
CA HIS A 148 16.27 16.35 0.33
C HIS A 148 15.22 15.43 0.97
N LEU A 149 15.52 14.78 2.11
CA LEU A 149 14.54 13.92 2.78
C LEU A 149 13.43 14.74 3.45
N LYS A 150 13.78 15.90 4.03
CA LYS A 150 12.80 16.79 4.66
C LYS A 150 11.78 17.31 3.65
N SER A 151 12.20 17.61 2.41
CA SER A 151 11.29 18.11 1.38
C SER A 151 10.23 17.08 0.96
N HIS A 152 10.46 15.79 1.20
CA HIS A 152 9.47 14.71 0.95
C HIS A 152 8.45 14.52 2.08
N LEU A 153 8.66 15.11 3.28
CA LEU A 153 7.76 14.94 4.42
C LEU A 153 6.28 15.29 4.12
N PRO A 154 5.96 16.39 3.41
CA PRO A 154 4.57 16.71 3.08
C PRO A 154 3.91 15.61 2.24
N ILE A 155 4.63 15.10 1.23
CA ILE A 155 4.14 14.04 0.34
C ILE A 155 3.91 12.75 1.15
N ILE A 156 4.84 12.37 2.02
CA ILE A 156 4.70 11.20 2.90
C ILE A 156 3.44 11.29 3.75
N ARG A 157 3.17 12.46 4.35
CA ARG A 157 1.97 12.69 5.17
C ARG A 157 0.69 12.60 4.35
N ILE A 158 0.68 13.16 3.15
CA ILE A 158 -0.46 13.05 2.23
C ILE A 158 -0.72 11.59 1.90
N THR A 159 0.31 10.83 1.52
CA THR A 159 0.19 9.39 1.22
C THR A 159 -0.33 8.59 2.41
N MET A 160 0.15 8.87 3.63
CA MET A 160 -0.41 8.26 4.85
C MET A 160 -1.90 8.57 5.00
N GLY A 161 -2.30 9.84 4.82
CA GLY A 161 -3.70 10.26 4.83
C GLY A 161 -4.54 9.46 3.83
N SER A 162 -4.05 9.30 2.60
CA SER A 162 -4.73 8.49 1.58
C SER A 162 -4.81 7.02 1.96
N CYS A 163 -3.78 6.44 2.59
CA CYS A 163 -3.83 5.08 3.13
C CYS A 163 -4.96 4.92 4.15
N TYR A 164 -5.11 5.88 5.08
CA TYR A 164 -6.20 5.87 6.06
C TYR A 164 -7.58 5.91 5.39
N THR A 165 -7.77 6.76 4.39
CA THR A 165 -9.01 6.82 3.60
C THR A 165 -9.32 5.48 2.95
N ARG A 166 -8.35 4.87 2.26
CA ARG A 166 -8.52 3.56 1.61
C ARG A 166 -8.79 2.43 2.62
N MET A 167 -8.20 2.49 3.82
CA MET A 167 -8.54 1.54 4.89
C MET A 167 -9.99 1.65 5.37
N GLN A 168 -10.56 2.87 5.41
CA GLN A 168 -11.99 3.03 5.74
C GLN A 168 -12.88 2.45 4.65
N THR A 169 -12.53 2.62 3.37
CA THR A 169 -13.24 1.97 2.26
C THR A 169 -13.25 0.45 2.43
N ILE A 170 -12.09 -0.17 2.70
CA ILE A 170 -12.00 -1.61 2.92
C ILE A 170 -12.82 -2.04 4.14
N ARG A 171 -12.81 -1.26 5.22
CA ARG A 171 -13.63 -1.52 6.40
C ARG A 171 -15.12 -1.54 6.08
N GLY A 172 -15.59 -0.58 5.27
CA GLY A 172 -16.99 -0.52 4.82
C GLY A 172 -17.37 -1.75 3.99
N VAL A 173 -16.52 -2.15 3.04
CA VAL A 173 -16.74 -3.36 2.22
C VAL A 173 -16.80 -4.61 3.10
N LEU A 174 -15.84 -4.79 4.01
CA LEU A 174 -15.82 -5.93 4.93
C LEU A 174 -17.08 -5.99 5.79
N TYR A 175 -17.52 -4.85 6.33
CA TYR A 175 -18.76 -4.76 7.09
C TYR A 175 -19.96 -5.26 6.28
N GLU A 176 -20.10 -4.80 5.03
CA GLU A 176 -21.19 -5.22 4.15
C GLU A 176 -21.11 -6.72 3.82
N ILE A 177 -19.93 -7.27 3.55
CA ILE A 177 -19.77 -8.73 3.34
C ILE A 177 -20.26 -9.51 4.56
N TYR A 178 -19.82 -9.14 5.76
CA TYR A 178 -20.19 -9.86 6.98
C TYR A 178 -21.67 -9.66 7.34
N ALA A 179 -22.21 -8.44 7.20
CA ALA A 179 -23.62 -8.16 7.45
C ALA A 179 -24.54 -9.03 6.57
N ARG A 180 -24.16 -9.25 5.30
CA ARG A 180 -24.91 -10.11 4.39
C ARG A 180 -24.81 -11.59 4.77
N ARG A 181 -23.60 -12.08 5.07
CA ARG A 181 -23.37 -13.46 5.51
C ARG A 181 -24.11 -13.81 6.81
N LEU A 182 -24.38 -12.84 7.67
CA LEU A 182 -25.13 -13.03 8.92
C LEU A 182 -26.65 -12.92 8.74
N SER A 183 -27.11 -12.27 7.67
CA SER A 183 -28.54 -12.09 7.38
C SER A 183 -29.11 -13.24 6.52
N ASP A 184 -28.24 -14.03 5.89
CA ASP A 184 -28.55 -15.24 5.13
C ASP A 184 -28.52 -16.47 6.04
#